data_AF-A0A258E1H9-F1
#
_entry.id   AF-A0A258E1H9-F1
#
_cell.length_a   1.000
_cell.length_b   1.000
_cell.length_c   1.000
_cell.angle_alpha   90.00
_cell.angle_beta   90.00
_cell.angle_gamma   90.00
#
_symmetry.space_group_name_H-M   'P 1'
#
loop_
_entity.id
_entity.type
_entity.pdbx_description
1 polymer ?
#
loop_
_entity_poly.entity_id
_entity_poly.type
_entity_poly.pdbx_seq_one_letter_code
_entity_poly.pdbx_strand_id
1 'polypeptide(L)'
;MRGNHVAGFDGCPGGWICARWDGAGGLSLEHIVDLTAVLGAADAPRMAAIDIPIGLPDSILARGRSAEREARPLLGQRQSSVFSVPSRSAVEAAVVPDAPEAVRYRQASALARATSEPPRSVSKQAFHLFPKIMEVDAVLRANPQFQERLHECHPEVSFWAMNGTAPLALPKKVKGRPDPRGMELRIALLATAGLPVAALNPFEARRLGAGLDEIYALAFFDGGEVRVREPITADARFTLAGTGLGLRLKGWRGVSAGLDWAVALNDLGSTEEGDSRAHFRLGYEW
;
A
#
# COMPACT_ATOMS: atom_id res chain seq x y z
N MET A 1 27.00 7.57 -4.88
CA MET A 1 26.71 6.65 -3.76
C MET A 1 25.48 5.85 -4.15
N ARG A 2 25.35 4.56 -3.80
CA ARG A 2 24.04 3.89 -3.92
C ARG A 2 23.18 4.42 -2.77
N GLY A 3 22.15 5.19 -3.07
CA GLY A 3 21.25 5.72 -2.03
C GLY A 3 20.47 4.59 -1.36
N ASN A 4 20.03 4.80 -0.11
CA ASN A 4 19.23 3.81 0.63
C ASN A 4 17.78 3.69 0.13
N HIS A 5 17.45 4.35 -0.98
CA HIS A 5 16.08 4.47 -1.47
C HIS A 5 15.44 3.11 -1.78
N VAL A 6 14.20 2.95 -1.35
CA VAL A 6 13.31 1.86 -1.76
C VAL A 6 12.19 2.39 -2.65
N ALA A 7 11.63 1.54 -3.49
CA ALA A 7 10.53 1.89 -4.39
C ALA A 7 9.29 1.02 -4.16
N GLY A 8 8.10 1.59 -4.35
CA GLY A 8 6.85 0.87 -4.54
C GLY A 8 6.26 1.18 -5.91
N PHE A 9 5.72 0.18 -6.59
CA PHE A 9 5.03 0.32 -7.88
C PHE A 9 3.58 -0.18 -7.78
N ASP A 10 2.63 0.67 -8.18
CA ASP A 10 1.20 0.30 -8.35
C ASP A 10 0.76 0.57 -9.79
N GLY A 11 -0.11 -0.28 -10.33
CA GLY A 11 -0.52 -0.28 -11.74
C GLY A 11 -1.66 0.71 -12.01
N CYS A 12 -1.43 1.67 -12.92
CA CYS A 12 -2.44 2.69 -13.26
C CYS A 12 -2.70 2.74 -14.78
N PRO A 13 -3.79 3.42 -15.22
CA PRO A 13 -3.96 3.73 -16.63
C PRO A 13 -2.74 4.48 -17.18
N GLY A 14 -2.25 4.05 -18.34
CA GLY A 14 -1.09 4.66 -19.02
C GLY A 14 0.29 4.38 -18.42
N GLY A 15 0.43 3.64 -17.31
CA GLY A 15 1.74 3.37 -16.72
C GLY A 15 1.71 2.76 -15.32
N TRP A 16 2.54 3.30 -14.43
CA TRP A 16 2.65 2.93 -13.02
C TRP A 16 2.79 4.19 -12.17
N ILE A 17 2.30 4.12 -10.93
CA ILE A 17 2.71 5.06 -9.88
C ILE A 17 3.93 4.47 -9.21
N CYS A 18 5.05 5.17 -9.34
CA CYS A 18 6.30 4.92 -8.62
C CYS A 18 6.32 5.79 -7.36
N ALA A 19 6.54 5.17 -6.21
CA ALA A 19 6.71 5.83 -4.93
C ALA A 19 8.11 5.54 -4.41
N ARG A 20 9.00 6.55 -4.36
CA ARG A 20 10.40 6.37 -3.94
C ARG A 20 10.63 7.00 -2.58
N TRP A 21 10.96 6.18 -1.58
CA TRP A 21 11.24 6.61 -0.21
C TRP A 21 12.74 6.51 0.08
N ASP A 22 13.34 7.51 0.71
CA ASP A 22 14.77 7.55 1.04
C ASP A 22 15.15 6.82 2.34
N GLY A 23 14.18 6.32 3.10
CA GLY A 23 14.37 5.74 4.43
C GLY A 23 14.35 6.77 5.57
N ALA A 24 14.00 8.03 5.25
CA ALA A 24 13.88 9.15 6.17
C ALA A 24 12.66 10.02 5.76
N GLY A 25 12.81 11.34 5.65
CA GLY A 25 11.71 12.27 5.35
C GLY A 25 11.37 12.44 3.87
N GLY A 26 12.11 11.83 2.93
CA GLY A 26 11.94 12.02 1.50
C GLY A 26 11.09 10.94 0.84
N LEU A 27 9.86 11.27 0.45
CA LEU A 27 9.01 10.45 -0.42
C LEU A 27 8.66 11.24 -1.68
N SER A 28 9.11 10.78 -2.85
CA SER A 28 8.61 11.26 -4.14
C SER A 28 7.57 10.31 -4.72
N LEU A 29 6.59 10.88 -5.43
CA LEU A 29 5.61 10.16 -6.23
C LEU A 29 5.73 10.60 -7.69
N GLU A 30 5.81 9.64 -8.60
CA GLU A 30 6.05 9.86 -10.03
C GLU A 30 5.20 8.89 -10.87
N HIS A 31 4.62 9.39 -11.97
CA HIS A 31 3.98 8.53 -12.97
C HIS A 31 5.02 8.13 -14.00
N ILE A 32 5.23 6.82 -14.17
CA ILE A 32 6.22 6.27 -15.09
C ILE A 32 5.54 5.34 -16.11
N VAL A 33 6.00 5.38 -17.36
CA VAL A 33 5.50 4.50 -18.44
C VAL A 33 6.29 3.21 -18.58
N ASP A 34 7.47 3.12 -17.95
CA ASP A 34 8.41 2.01 -18.06
C ASP A 34 9.12 1.74 -16.72
N LEU A 35 9.09 0.48 -16.28
CA LEU A 35 9.79 0.03 -15.07
C LEU A 35 11.31 -0.06 -15.28
N THR A 36 11.78 -0.31 -16.52
CA THR A 36 13.23 -0.47 -16.78
C THR A 36 13.98 0.84 -16.59
N ALA A 37 13.36 1.97 -16.91
CA ALA A 37 13.89 3.31 -16.65
C ALA A 37 14.25 3.55 -15.17
N VAL A 38 13.46 3.04 -14.21
CA VAL A 38 13.73 3.21 -12.77
C VAL A 38 14.65 2.10 -12.22
N LEU A 39 14.45 0.85 -12.65
CA LEU A 39 15.24 -0.30 -12.16
C LEU A 39 16.67 -0.35 -12.74
N GLY A 40 16.88 0.21 -13.93
CA GLY A 40 18.17 0.33 -14.61
C GLY A 40 18.92 1.65 -14.39
N ALA A 41 18.33 2.61 -13.67
CA ALA A 41 18.93 3.91 -13.41
C ALA A 41 20.25 3.85 -12.61
N ALA A 42 21.09 4.88 -12.73
CA ALA A 42 22.31 5.00 -11.95
C ALA A 42 22.05 5.16 -10.42
N ASP A 43 20.89 5.73 -10.08
CA ASP A 43 20.32 5.90 -8.74
C ASP A 43 19.23 4.86 -8.40
N ALA A 44 19.13 3.77 -9.19
CA ALA A 44 18.09 2.75 -9.06
C ALA A 44 17.91 2.26 -7.61
N PRO A 45 16.67 1.99 -7.17
CA PRO A 45 16.36 1.66 -5.79
C PRO A 45 17.10 0.40 -5.33
N ARG A 46 17.48 0.38 -4.05
CA ARG A 46 18.13 -0.76 -3.38
C ARG A 46 17.20 -1.97 -3.36
N MET A 47 15.91 -1.73 -3.20
CA MET A 47 14.83 -2.71 -3.18
C MET A 47 13.56 -2.06 -3.71
N ALA A 48 12.75 -2.81 -4.45
CA ALA A 48 11.49 -2.36 -5.03
C ALA A 48 10.39 -3.40 -4.80
N ALA A 49 9.17 -2.94 -4.52
CA ALA A 49 7.99 -3.77 -4.27
C ALA A 49 6.89 -3.47 -5.29
N ILE A 50 6.14 -4.50 -5.72
CA ILE A 50 5.07 -4.35 -6.72
C ILE A 50 3.87 -5.26 -6.42
N ASP A 51 2.64 -4.73 -6.47
CA ASP A 51 1.38 -5.47 -6.24
C ASP A 51 0.94 -6.24 -7.51
N ILE A 52 1.88 -7.01 -8.08
CA ILE A 52 1.71 -7.80 -9.31
C ILE A 52 2.33 -9.19 -9.11
N PRO A 53 1.60 -10.28 -9.42
CA PRO A 53 2.15 -11.63 -9.45
C PRO A 53 3.41 -11.77 -10.32
N ILE A 54 4.53 -12.14 -9.72
CA ILE A 54 5.78 -12.47 -10.41
C ILE A 54 5.89 -13.99 -10.58
N GLY A 55 6.22 -14.43 -11.79
CA GLY A 55 6.38 -15.84 -12.13
C GLY A 55 5.05 -16.55 -12.39
N LEU A 56 4.83 -16.95 -13.65
CA LEU A 56 3.64 -17.66 -14.10
C LEU A 56 3.97 -19.14 -14.35
N PRO A 57 3.36 -20.10 -13.62
CA PRO A 57 3.55 -21.52 -13.84
C PRO A 57 2.66 -22.03 -14.99
N ASP A 58 2.96 -23.19 -15.56
CA ASP A 58 2.16 -23.79 -16.64
C ASP A 58 0.85 -24.43 -16.13
N SER A 59 0.77 -24.75 -14.83
CA SER A 59 -0.43 -25.26 -14.17
C SER A 59 -0.55 -24.79 -12.72
N ILE A 60 -1.77 -24.80 -12.18
CA ILE A 60 -2.10 -24.31 -10.83
C ILE A 60 -2.75 -25.42 -10.00
N LEU A 61 -2.10 -25.83 -8.91
CA LEU A 61 -2.69 -26.72 -7.90
C LEU A 61 -3.51 -25.93 -6.87
N ALA A 62 -4.36 -26.62 -6.11
CA ALA A 62 -5.46 -26.05 -5.34
C ALA A 62 -5.11 -24.87 -4.40
N ARG A 63 -3.87 -24.81 -3.88
CA ARG A 63 -3.42 -23.74 -2.97
C ARG A 63 -2.67 -22.57 -3.65
N GLY A 64 -2.44 -22.64 -4.96
CA GLY A 64 -1.76 -21.58 -5.72
C GLY A 64 -0.23 -21.66 -5.75
N ARG A 65 0.41 -20.60 -6.25
CA ARG A 65 1.88 -20.40 -6.23
C ARG A 65 2.43 -20.36 -4.80
N SER A 66 3.75 -20.48 -4.62
CA SER A 66 4.42 -20.34 -3.31
C SER A 66 4.00 -19.07 -2.57
N ALA A 67 4.11 -17.90 -3.19
CA ALA A 67 3.68 -16.62 -2.60
C ALA A 67 2.23 -16.66 -2.08
N GLU A 68 1.32 -17.28 -2.83
CA GLU A 68 -0.10 -17.40 -2.47
C GLU A 68 -0.34 -18.41 -1.33
N ARG A 69 0.50 -19.45 -1.24
CA ARG A 69 0.44 -20.45 -0.15
C ARG A 69 0.93 -19.88 1.17
N GLU A 70 2.01 -19.09 1.15
CA GLU A 70 2.56 -18.49 2.37
C GLU A 70 1.74 -17.26 2.83
N ALA A 71 1.18 -16.47 1.90
CA ALA A 71 0.38 -15.28 2.24
C ALA A 71 -0.99 -15.60 2.86
N ARG A 72 -1.69 -16.64 2.39
CA ARG A 72 -3.07 -16.94 2.82
C ARG A 72 -3.21 -17.22 4.33
N PRO A 73 -2.35 -18.03 4.99
CA PRO A 73 -2.43 -18.28 6.43
C PRO A 73 -2.35 -17.01 7.29
N LEU A 74 -1.46 -16.07 6.92
CA LEU A 74 -1.22 -14.84 7.68
C LEU A 74 -2.47 -13.97 7.79
N LEU A 75 -3.32 -13.99 6.76
CA LEU A 75 -4.49 -13.11 6.64
C LEU A 75 -5.77 -13.70 7.23
N GLY A 76 -5.78 -14.99 7.63
CA GLY A 76 -6.93 -15.64 8.27
C GLY A 76 -8.24 -15.49 7.47
N GLN A 77 -9.25 -14.82 8.03
CA GLN A 77 -10.52 -14.55 7.36
C GLN A 77 -10.35 -13.73 6.05
N ARG A 78 -9.26 -12.98 5.90
CA ARG A 78 -8.94 -12.19 4.70
C ARG A 78 -8.14 -12.95 3.66
N GLN A 79 -7.91 -14.25 3.80
CA GLN A 79 -7.20 -15.05 2.78
C GLN A 79 -7.74 -14.88 1.35
N SER A 80 -9.00 -14.47 1.17
CA SER A 80 -9.63 -14.17 -0.12
C SER A 80 -9.17 -12.88 -0.80
N SER A 81 -8.45 -11.98 -0.12
CA SER A 81 -7.78 -10.83 -0.76
C SER A 81 -6.53 -11.24 -1.54
N VAL A 82 -5.95 -12.41 -1.24
CA VAL A 82 -4.85 -12.98 -2.03
C VAL A 82 -5.43 -13.48 -3.35
N PHE A 83 -5.15 -12.74 -4.41
CA PHE A 83 -5.42 -13.19 -5.77
C PHE A 83 -4.61 -14.45 -6.07
N SER A 84 -5.22 -15.45 -6.72
CA SER A 84 -4.48 -16.57 -7.30
C SER A 84 -4.33 -16.38 -8.80
N VAL A 85 -3.10 -16.29 -9.28
CA VAL A 85 -2.83 -16.13 -10.70
C VAL A 85 -3.17 -17.43 -11.46
N PRO A 86 -3.74 -17.36 -12.66
CA PRO A 86 -3.85 -18.52 -13.55
C PRO A 86 -2.49 -19.01 -14.06
N SER A 87 -2.52 -20.08 -14.85
CA SER A 87 -1.38 -20.50 -15.65
C SER A 87 -0.92 -19.43 -16.64
N ARG A 88 0.34 -19.52 -17.04
CA ARG A 88 0.96 -18.71 -18.09
C ARG A 88 0.08 -18.59 -19.34
N SER A 89 -0.34 -19.71 -19.91
CA SER A 89 -1.13 -19.74 -21.15
C SER A 89 -2.48 -19.04 -21.03
N ALA A 90 -3.12 -19.08 -19.85
CA ALA A 90 -4.37 -18.38 -19.59
C ALA A 90 -4.18 -16.86 -19.42
N VAL A 91 -3.01 -16.41 -18.95
CA VAL A 91 -2.65 -14.98 -18.90
C VAL A 91 -2.29 -14.47 -20.30
N GLU A 92 -1.47 -15.21 -21.05
CA GLU A 92 -1.05 -14.88 -22.42
C GLU A 92 -2.25 -14.78 -23.38
N ALA A 93 -3.23 -15.68 -23.27
CA ALA A 93 -4.48 -15.61 -24.05
C ALA A 93 -5.36 -14.37 -23.77
N ALA A 94 -5.12 -13.64 -22.67
CA ALA A 94 -5.84 -12.40 -22.37
C ALA A 94 -5.22 -11.15 -23.02
N VAL A 95 -3.97 -11.22 -23.50
CA VAL A 95 -3.21 -10.07 -24.02
C VAL A 95 -2.96 -10.12 -25.53
N VAL A 96 -3.50 -11.12 -26.22
CA VAL A 96 -3.43 -11.24 -27.69
C VAL A 96 -3.93 -9.94 -28.37
N PRO A 97 -3.13 -9.29 -29.24
CA PRO A 97 -3.56 -8.09 -29.97
C PRO A 97 -4.83 -8.31 -30.80
N ASP A 98 -5.57 -7.21 -31.04
CA ASP A 98 -6.72 -7.09 -31.94
C ASP A 98 -7.95 -7.98 -31.66
N ALA A 99 -7.82 -8.99 -30.79
CA ALA A 99 -8.91 -9.86 -30.39
C ALA A 99 -9.91 -9.14 -29.47
N PRO A 100 -11.23 -9.17 -29.76
CA PRO A 100 -12.25 -8.56 -28.92
C PRO A 100 -12.20 -9.07 -27.46
N GLU A 101 -12.45 -8.19 -26.50
CA GLU A 101 -12.29 -8.50 -25.07
C GLU A 101 -13.10 -9.73 -24.62
N ALA A 102 -14.32 -9.89 -25.14
CA ALA A 102 -15.17 -11.05 -24.87
C ALA A 102 -14.65 -12.37 -25.48
N VAL A 103 -13.78 -12.32 -26.49
CA VAL A 103 -13.06 -13.50 -27.03
C VAL A 103 -11.91 -13.84 -26.11
N ARG A 104 -11.03 -12.87 -25.83
CA ARG A 104 -9.87 -13.01 -24.91
C ARG A 104 -10.28 -13.53 -23.52
N TYR A 105 -11.34 -12.97 -22.92
CA TYR A 105 -11.85 -13.40 -21.63
C TYR A 105 -12.36 -14.84 -21.63
N ARG A 106 -13.03 -15.28 -22.71
CA ARG A 106 -13.51 -16.67 -22.85
C ARG A 106 -12.35 -17.65 -23.04
N GLN A 107 -11.34 -17.29 -23.84
CA GLN A 107 -10.13 -18.10 -24.05
C GLN A 107 -9.32 -18.24 -22.77
N ALA A 108 -8.99 -17.13 -22.10
CA ALA A 108 -8.31 -17.12 -20.80
C ALA A 108 -9.07 -17.95 -19.74
N SER A 109 -10.41 -17.81 -19.67
CA SER A 109 -11.24 -18.59 -18.75
C SER A 109 -11.35 -20.08 -19.09
N ALA A 110 -11.21 -20.47 -20.36
CA ALA A 110 -11.18 -21.86 -20.79
C ALA A 110 -9.83 -22.51 -20.44
N LEU A 111 -8.72 -21.84 -20.79
CA LEU A 111 -7.36 -22.30 -20.47
C LEU A 111 -7.16 -22.41 -18.96
N ALA A 112 -7.54 -21.39 -18.18
CA ALA A 112 -7.41 -21.41 -16.72
C ALA A 112 -8.06 -22.66 -16.10
N ARG A 113 -9.25 -23.07 -16.56
CA ARG A 113 -9.93 -24.29 -16.11
C ARG A 113 -9.24 -25.57 -16.57
N ALA A 114 -8.67 -25.60 -17.77
CA ALA A 114 -7.96 -26.77 -18.29
C ALA A 114 -6.59 -26.99 -17.62
N THR A 115 -5.99 -25.93 -17.06
CA THR A 115 -4.65 -25.96 -16.43
C THR A 115 -4.68 -25.76 -14.91
N SER A 116 -5.83 -25.97 -14.24
CA SER A 116 -5.91 -25.87 -12.78
C SER A 116 -6.67 -27.02 -12.14
N GLU A 117 -6.20 -27.44 -10.96
CA GLU A 117 -6.78 -28.53 -10.18
C GLU A 117 -7.04 -28.05 -8.73
N PRO A 118 -8.30 -27.86 -8.31
CA PRO A 118 -9.52 -28.04 -9.09
C PRO A 118 -9.70 -26.93 -10.15
N PRO A 119 -10.44 -27.19 -11.25
CA PRO A 119 -10.68 -26.23 -12.33
C PRO A 119 -11.25 -24.88 -11.87
N ARG A 120 -10.53 -23.79 -12.15
CA ARG A 120 -10.92 -22.41 -11.82
C ARG A 120 -10.98 -21.52 -13.06
N SER A 121 -12.05 -20.74 -13.18
CA SER A 121 -12.16 -19.69 -14.21
C SER A 121 -11.57 -18.36 -13.73
N VAL A 122 -11.14 -17.54 -14.68
CA VAL A 122 -10.68 -16.17 -14.44
C VAL A 122 -11.85 -15.30 -13.95
N SER A 123 -11.61 -14.42 -12.97
CA SER A 123 -12.58 -13.38 -12.58
C SER A 123 -12.40 -12.13 -13.45
N LYS A 124 -13.47 -11.34 -13.65
CA LYS A 124 -13.40 -10.14 -14.50
C LYS A 124 -12.41 -9.09 -13.98
N GLN A 125 -12.30 -8.94 -12.65
CA GLN A 125 -11.29 -8.09 -12.02
C GLN A 125 -9.86 -8.60 -12.27
N ALA A 126 -9.63 -9.91 -12.15
CA ALA A 126 -8.33 -10.52 -12.40
C ALA A 126 -7.90 -10.32 -13.85
N PHE A 127 -8.80 -10.56 -14.82
CA PHE A 127 -8.53 -10.42 -16.25
C PHE A 127 -7.96 -9.05 -16.64
N HIS A 128 -8.41 -7.97 -15.99
CA HIS A 128 -7.91 -6.61 -16.24
C HIS A 128 -6.50 -6.35 -15.71
N LEU A 129 -5.97 -7.20 -14.83
CA LEU A 129 -4.59 -7.16 -14.34
C LEU A 129 -3.60 -7.85 -15.29
N PHE A 130 -4.08 -8.72 -16.19
CA PHE A 130 -3.21 -9.59 -17.00
C PHE A 130 -2.26 -8.83 -17.95
N PRO A 131 -2.63 -7.68 -18.54
CA PRO A 131 -1.68 -6.82 -19.26
C PRO A 131 -0.50 -6.39 -18.39
N LYS A 132 -0.75 -5.94 -17.15
CA LYS A 132 0.30 -5.49 -16.21
C LYS A 132 1.15 -6.65 -15.67
N ILE A 133 0.57 -7.85 -15.53
CA ILE A 133 1.31 -9.09 -15.25
C ILE A 133 2.27 -9.42 -16.39
N MET A 134 1.81 -9.38 -17.65
CA MET A 134 2.65 -9.68 -18.82
C MET A 134 3.73 -8.63 -19.08
N GLU A 135 3.46 -7.36 -18.76
CA GLU A 135 4.44 -6.28 -18.77
C GLU A 135 5.61 -6.56 -17.80
N VAL A 136 5.30 -6.99 -16.57
CA VAL A 136 6.31 -7.39 -15.57
C VAL A 136 7.03 -8.68 -15.94
N ASP A 137 6.34 -9.69 -16.49
CA ASP A 137 6.96 -10.93 -17.01
C ASP A 137 7.96 -10.62 -18.13
N ALA A 138 7.60 -9.76 -19.08
CA ALA A 138 8.47 -9.33 -20.16
C ALA A 138 9.70 -8.56 -19.63
N VAL A 139 9.49 -7.59 -18.73
CA VAL A 139 10.59 -6.82 -18.10
C VAL A 139 11.58 -7.73 -17.39
N LEU A 140 11.11 -8.67 -16.55
CA LEU A 140 11.96 -9.55 -15.74
C LEU A 140 12.61 -10.69 -16.53
N ARG A 141 12.05 -11.08 -17.69
CA ARG A 141 12.67 -12.04 -18.62
C ARG A 141 13.70 -11.39 -19.52
N ALA A 142 13.49 -10.13 -19.92
CA ALA A 142 14.49 -9.34 -20.64
C ALA A 142 15.63 -8.87 -19.74
N ASN A 143 15.37 -8.67 -18.44
CA ASN A 143 16.32 -8.16 -17.45
C ASN A 143 16.38 -9.05 -16.18
N PRO A 144 16.99 -10.24 -16.24
CA PRO A 144 17.09 -11.14 -15.08
C PRO A 144 17.70 -10.48 -13.84
N GLN A 145 18.63 -9.53 -14.01
CA GLN A 145 19.28 -8.76 -12.95
C GLN A 145 18.32 -7.90 -12.10
N PHE A 146 17.09 -7.63 -12.58
CA PHE A 146 16.09 -6.91 -11.79
C PHE A 146 15.42 -7.81 -10.73
N GLN A 147 15.51 -9.14 -10.84
CA GLN A 147 14.96 -10.08 -9.85
C GLN A 147 15.69 -10.00 -8.48
N GLU A 148 16.90 -9.45 -8.45
CA GLU A 148 17.64 -9.15 -7.22
C GLU A 148 17.01 -8.04 -6.38
N ARG A 149 16.15 -7.20 -6.98
CA ARG A 149 15.63 -5.96 -6.36
C ARG A 149 14.12 -5.78 -6.47
N LEU A 150 13.48 -6.23 -7.53
CA LEU A 150 12.02 -6.16 -7.69
C LEU A 150 11.37 -7.41 -7.11
N HIS A 151 10.51 -7.21 -6.11
CA HIS A 151 9.82 -8.28 -5.40
C HIS A 151 8.31 -8.09 -5.46
N GLU A 152 7.57 -9.19 -5.64
CA GLU A 152 6.12 -9.22 -5.48
C GLU A 152 5.80 -8.90 -4.02
N CYS A 153 4.91 -7.93 -3.80
CA CYS A 153 4.33 -7.65 -2.50
C CYS A 153 2.80 -7.86 -2.55
N HIS A 154 2.19 -7.95 -1.38
CA HIS A 154 0.73 -8.03 -1.25
C HIS A 154 0.28 -7.06 -0.15
N PRO A 155 -0.45 -5.97 -0.46
CA PRO A 155 -0.70 -4.91 0.51
C PRO A 155 -1.33 -5.36 1.82
N GLU A 156 -2.24 -6.34 1.83
CA GLU A 156 -2.83 -6.81 3.10
C GLU A 156 -1.79 -7.58 3.95
N VAL A 157 -0.76 -8.20 3.34
CA VAL A 157 0.37 -8.81 4.07
C VAL A 157 1.33 -7.74 4.58
N SER A 158 1.62 -6.72 3.78
CA SER A 158 2.42 -5.56 4.22
C SER A 158 1.77 -4.87 5.43
N PHE A 159 0.45 -4.64 5.38
CA PHE A 159 -0.30 -4.07 6.49
C PHE A 159 -0.45 -5.02 7.68
N TRP A 160 -0.54 -6.34 7.46
CA TRP A 160 -0.47 -7.34 8.55
C TRP A 160 0.87 -7.25 9.30
N ALA A 161 1.98 -7.09 8.59
CA ALA A 161 3.30 -6.94 9.21
C ALA A 161 3.43 -5.62 9.99
N MET A 162 3.00 -4.50 9.39
CA MET A 162 2.96 -3.19 10.07
C MET A 162 2.05 -3.19 11.30
N ASN A 163 0.92 -3.89 11.25
CA ASN A 163 -0.04 -4.02 12.34
C ASN A 163 0.36 -5.11 13.35
N GLY A 164 1.65 -5.17 13.71
CA GLY A 164 2.17 -6.08 14.75
C GLY A 164 1.88 -7.56 14.51
N THR A 165 1.97 -8.02 13.26
CA THR A 165 1.61 -9.39 12.81
C THR A 165 0.16 -9.81 13.08
N ALA A 166 -0.76 -8.86 13.19
CA ALA A 166 -2.21 -9.10 13.30
C ALA A 166 -2.98 -8.65 12.02
N PRO A 167 -3.97 -9.41 11.53
CA PRO A 167 -4.81 -8.98 10.40
C PRO A 167 -5.61 -7.70 10.73
N LEU A 168 -5.71 -6.78 9.77
CA LEU A 168 -6.48 -5.55 9.97
C LEU A 168 -7.96 -5.85 10.25
N ALA A 169 -8.57 -5.12 11.19
CA ALA A 169 -10.00 -5.19 11.44
C ALA A 169 -10.83 -4.55 10.30
N LEU A 170 -10.37 -3.44 9.73
CA LEU A 170 -11.16 -2.61 8.78
C LEU A 170 -10.80 -2.87 7.30
N PRO A 171 -11.80 -3.04 6.40
CA PRO A 171 -11.56 -3.43 5.00
C PRO A 171 -11.03 -2.23 4.18
N LYS A 172 -10.28 -2.46 3.09
CA LYS A 172 -9.87 -1.38 2.17
C LYS A 172 -11.09 -0.75 1.46
N LYS A 173 -12.10 -1.57 1.17
CA LYS A 173 -13.32 -1.19 0.43
C LYS A 173 -14.56 -1.91 0.97
N VAL A 174 -15.72 -1.24 0.91
CA VAL A 174 -17.05 -1.80 1.16
C VAL A 174 -17.93 -1.52 -0.06
N LYS A 175 -18.58 -2.56 -0.61
CA LYS A 175 -19.43 -2.48 -1.83
C LYS A 175 -18.72 -1.75 -3.00
N GLY A 176 -17.42 -2.00 -3.19
CA GLY A 176 -16.59 -1.41 -4.26
C GLY A 176 -16.02 -0.01 -3.98
N ARG A 177 -16.57 0.74 -3.03
CA ARG A 177 -16.09 2.07 -2.60
C ARG A 177 -15.06 1.93 -1.46
N PRO A 178 -14.09 2.85 -1.30
CA PRO A 178 -13.23 2.90 -0.11
C PRO A 178 -14.04 2.96 1.20
N ASP A 179 -13.57 2.29 2.26
CA ASP A 179 -14.03 2.56 3.63
C ASP A 179 -13.08 3.61 4.22
N PRO A 180 -13.55 4.84 4.56
CA PRO A 180 -12.68 5.90 5.05
C PRO A 180 -11.82 5.46 6.25
N ARG A 181 -12.41 4.72 7.19
CA ARG A 181 -11.75 4.23 8.42
C ARG A 181 -10.71 3.15 8.10
N GLY A 182 -10.98 2.36 7.06
CA GLY A 182 -10.05 1.35 6.55
C GLY A 182 -8.87 1.95 5.78
N MET A 183 -9.07 3.10 5.13
CA MET A 183 -8.00 3.88 4.52
C MET A 183 -7.18 4.64 5.57
N GLU A 184 -7.83 5.27 6.54
CA GLU A 184 -7.24 5.93 7.70
C GLU A 184 -6.32 4.98 8.49
N LEU A 185 -6.80 3.78 8.85
CA LEU A 185 -5.98 2.74 9.47
C LEU A 185 -4.72 2.39 8.66
N ARG A 186 -4.81 2.36 7.33
CA ARG A 186 -3.67 2.07 6.45
C ARG A 186 -2.69 3.23 6.37
N ILE A 187 -3.18 4.47 6.33
CA ILE A 187 -2.35 5.68 6.37
C ILE A 187 -1.63 5.80 7.71
N ALA A 188 -2.31 5.54 8.82
CA ALA A 188 -1.70 5.51 10.15
C ALA A 188 -0.56 4.48 10.22
N LEU A 189 -0.77 3.26 9.71
CA LEU A 189 0.28 2.23 9.67
C LEU A 189 1.48 2.60 8.79
N LEU A 190 1.28 3.32 7.68
CA LEU A 190 2.39 3.86 6.87
C LEU A 190 3.16 4.95 7.62
N ALA A 191 2.46 5.81 8.37
CA ALA A 191 3.08 6.84 9.20
C ALA A 191 3.89 6.23 10.36
N THR A 192 3.34 5.21 11.05
CA THR A 192 4.06 4.43 12.07
C THR A 192 5.27 3.70 11.49
N ALA A 193 5.22 3.28 10.23
CA ALA A 193 6.37 2.71 9.50
C ALA A 193 7.39 3.76 9.02
N GLY A 194 7.21 5.05 9.34
CA GLY A 194 8.15 6.13 9.03
C GLY A 194 7.97 6.79 7.66
N LEU A 195 6.93 6.47 6.90
CA LEU A 195 6.68 7.18 5.63
C LEU A 195 6.10 8.58 5.90
N PRO A 196 6.56 9.63 5.19
CA PRO A 196 6.02 10.98 5.30
C PRO A 196 4.67 11.08 4.56
N VAL A 197 3.60 10.57 5.19
CA VAL A 197 2.28 10.39 4.56
C VAL A 197 1.58 11.69 4.12
N ALA A 198 2.10 12.87 4.47
CA ALA A 198 1.63 14.15 3.94
C ALA A 198 1.71 14.26 2.40
N ALA A 199 2.61 13.50 1.76
CA ALA A 199 2.66 13.37 0.30
C ALA A 199 1.50 12.54 -0.29
N LEU A 200 0.82 11.70 0.50
CA LEU A 200 -0.28 10.83 0.08
C LEU A 200 -1.61 11.60 0.07
N ASN A 201 -1.70 12.63 -0.78
CA ASN A 201 -2.76 13.65 -0.73
C ASN A 201 -3.47 13.82 -2.10
N PRO A 202 -4.57 14.60 -2.20
CA PRO A 202 -5.38 14.66 -3.43
C PRO A 202 -4.73 15.44 -4.56
N PHE A 203 -3.88 16.42 -4.23
CA PHE A 203 -3.18 17.23 -5.23
C PHE A 203 -2.16 16.36 -5.96
N GLU A 204 -1.39 15.58 -5.21
CA GLU A 204 -0.44 14.61 -5.78
C GLU A 204 -1.16 13.51 -6.59
N ALA A 205 -2.22 12.89 -6.06
CA ALA A 205 -2.98 11.88 -6.80
C ALA A 205 -3.50 12.40 -8.16
N ARG A 206 -4.04 13.63 -8.20
CA ARG A 206 -4.50 14.28 -9.44
C ARG A 206 -3.34 14.68 -10.36
N ARG A 207 -2.25 15.23 -9.82
CA ARG A 207 -1.03 15.61 -10.55
C ARG A 207 -0.43 14.41 -11.31
N LEU A 208 -0.55 13.22 -10.74
CA LEU A 208 -0.03 11.97 -11.29
C LEU A 208 -0.96 11.31 -12.32
N GLY A 209 -2.15 11.86 -12.59
CA GLY A 209 -3.15 11.21 -13.45
C GLY A 209 -3.74 9.91 -12.88
N ALA A 210 -3.52 9.63 -11.59
CA ALA A 210 -4.07 8.47 -10.91
C ALA A 210 -5.58 8.66 -10.71
N GLY A 211 -6.38 8.19 -11.67
CA GLY A 211 -7.82 8.38 -11.74
C GLY A 211 -8.57 7.89 -10.50
N LEU A 212 -8.87 8.80 -9.58
CA LEU A 212 -9.62 8.57 -8.35
C LEU A 212 -10.54 9.76 -8.04
N ASP A 213 -11.84 9.47 -7.99
CA ASP A 213 -12.86 10.40 -7.52
C ASP A 213 -12.90 10.44 -5.97
N GLU A 214 -12.87 11.66 -5.42
CA GLU A 214 -13.36 12.10 -4.09
C GLU A 214 -12.68 11.58 -2.78
N ILE A 215 -12.01 12.50 -2.04
CA ILE A 215 -11.23 12.40 -0.77
C ILE A 215 -10.88 13.85 -0.26
N TYR A 216 -10.19 14.23 0.85
CA TYR A 216 -9.19 13.65 1.80
C TYR A 216 -9.09 14.53 3.10
N ALA A 217 -8.72 13.99 4.30
CA ALA A 217 -8.14 14.72 5.48
C ALA A 217 -7.42 13.69 6.44
N LEU A 218 -6.42 13.94 7.34
CA LEU A 218 -6.16 14.95 8.42
C LEU A 218 -4.68 14.95 9.00
N ALA A 219 -4.23 16.08 9.61
CA ALA A 219 -3.36 16.27 10.83
C ALA A 219 -1.83 15.85 10.98
N PHE A 220 -1.12 16.29 12.07
CA PHE A 220 0.38 16.36 12.31
C PHE A 220 0.77 16.88 13.77
N PHE A 221 2.02 17.04 14.32
CA PHE A 221 3.38 16.37 14.28
C PHE A 221 4.41 17.02 15.31
N ASP A 222 5.57 16.37 15.63
CA ASP A 222 6.87 16.85 16.26
C ASP A 222 7.03 17.19 17.80
N GLY A 223 8.20 17.13 18.49
CA GLY A 223 9.38 16.22 18.45
C GLY A 223 10.64 16.62 19.33
N GLY A 224 11.13 15.76 20.27
CA GLY A 224 12.49 15.79 20.92
C GLY A 224 12.62 16.38 22.37
N GLU A 225 13.63 16.11 23.24
CA GLU A 225 14.87 15.28 23.26
C GLU A 225 15.44 15.14 24.73
N VAL A 226 16.74 14.82 24.96
CA VAL A 226 17.58 14.98 26.20
C VAL A 226 17.49 13.91 27.32
N ARG A 227 18.55 13.17 27.79
CA ARG A 227 19.93 12.74 27.37
C ARG A 227 20.32 11.49 28.24
N VAL A 228 21.47 11.09 28.82
CA VAL A 228 22.90 11.48 28.98
C VAL A 228 23.77 10.18 28.90
N ARG A 229 24.89 9.96 29.63
CA ARG A 229 25.83 8.80 29.47
C ARG A 229 26.61 8.38 30.75
N GLU A 230 26.74 7.05 30.97
CA GLU A 230 27.62 6.34 31.93
C GLU A 230 27.66 6.79 33.42
N PRO A 231 26.76 6.26 34.27
CA PRO A 231 26.81 6.51 35.71
C PRO A 231 27.68 5.48 36.46
N ILE A 232 28.87 5.90 36.92
CA ILE A 232 29.55 5.20 38.04
C ILE A 232 28.79 5.44 39.36
N THR A 233 28.03 6.55 39.46
CA THR A 233 27.07 6.85 40.55
C THR A 233 25.91 7.75 40.09
N ALA A 234 24.76 7.15 39.69
CA ALA A 234 23.42 7.76 39.46
C ALA A 234 23.20 8.80 38.30
N ASP A 235 21.92 9.12 38.02
CA ASP A 235 21.37 9.66 36.73
C ASP A 235 20.50 10.95 36.81
N ALA A 236 20.26 11.65 35.67
CA ALA A 236 19.18 12.64 35.41
C ALA A 236 18.96 12.97 33.89
N ARG A 237 17.80 13.55 33.47
CA ARG A 237 17.37 13.83 32.04
C ARG A 237 16.49 15.11 31.85
N PHE A 238 15.86 15.29 30.66
CA PHE A 238 14.50 15.88 30.34
C PHE A 238 14.41 16.98 29.24
N THR A 239 13.38 16.92 28.35
CA THR A 239 12.71 18.00 27.54
C THR A 239 11.41 17.43 26.87
N LEU A 240 10.47 18.27 26.35
CA LEU A 240 9.04 17.97 26.00
C LEU A 240 8.63 18.29 24.53
N ALA A 241 7.63 17.56 23.98
CA ALA A 241 7.07 17.68 22.61
C ALA A 241 5.54 17.36 22.52
N GLY A 242 4.88 17.43 21.33
CA GLY A 242 3.49 16.92 21.16
C GLY A 242 2.83 17.00 19.76
N THR A 243 1.98 16.02 19.40
CA THR A 243 1.28 15.85 18.09
C THR A 243 -0.24 15.69 18.24
N GLY A 244 -1.05 15.75 17.17
CA GLY A 244 -2.50 15.52 17.28
C GLY A 244 -3.27 15.15 16.00
N LEU A 245 -4.54 14.79 16.18
CA LEU A 245 -5.55 14.49 15.17
C LEU A 245 -6.82 15.33 15.41
N GLY A 246 -7.44 15.83 14.35
CA GLY A 246 -8.75 16.50 14.42
C GLY A 246 -9.85 15.67 13.77
N LEU A 247 -11.10 15.84 14.19
CA LEU A 247 -12.30 15.27 13.57
C LEU A 247 -13.32 16.39 13.35
N ARG A 248 -14.04 16.38 12.22
CA ARG A 248 -15.15 17.29 11.95
C ARG A 248 -16.36 16.51 11.45
N LEU A 249 -17.55 16.89 11.91
CA LEU A 249 -18.83 16.26 11.60
C LEU A 249 -19.83 17.32 11.13
N LYS A 250 -20.73 16.95 10.21
CA LYS A 250 -21.92 17.73 9.86
C LYS A 250 -23.12 16.79 9.76
N GLY A 251 -24.18 17.11 10.49
CA GLY A 251 -25.41 16.32 10.59
C GLY A 251 -26.58 16.95 9.82
N TRP A 252 -27.71 16.24 9.78
CA TRP A 252 -28.93 16.77 9.19
C TRP A 252 -29.50 17.93 10.03
N ARG A 253 -30.16 18.87 9.35
CA ARG A 253 -30.51 20.21 9.89
C ARG A 253 -29.28 21.05 10.28
N GLY A 254 -28.13 20.80 9.63
CA GLY A 254 -26.98 21.70 9.62
C GLY A 254 -26.19 21.82 10.93
N VAL A 255 -26.50 21.02 11.95
CA VAL A 255 -25.62 20.78 13.11
C VAL A 255 -24.22 20.44 12.60
N SER A 256 -23.18 21.03 13.18
CA SER A 256 -21.79 20.62 12.98
C SER A 256 -21.10 20.39 14.32
N ALA A 257 -20.07 19.54 14.33
CA ALA A 257 -19.26 19.29 15.50
C ALA A 257 -17.77 19.16 15.12
N GLY A 258 -16.90 19.41 16.08
CA GLY A 258 -15.47 19.19 15.98
C GLY A 258 -14.93 18.58 17.26
N LEU A 259 -13.99 17.65 17.13
CA LEU A 259 -13.24 17.05 18.23
C LEU A 259 -11.77 17.08 17.83
N ASP A 260 -10.93 17.76 18.59
CA ASP A 260 -9.48 17.82 18.37
C ASP A 260 -8.79 17.07 19.51
N TRP A 261 -7.92 16.12 19.18
CA TRP A 261 -7.20 15.25 20.13
C TRP A 261 -5.70 15.44 19.94
N ALA A 262 -4.96 15.69 21.02
CA ALA A 262 -3.51 15.88 21.00
C ALA A 262 -2.84 15.06 22.10
N VAL A 263 -1.57 14.71 21.87
CA VAL A 263 -0.76 13.74 22.63
C VAL A 263 0.63 14.34 22.85
N ALA A 264 1.13 14.32 24.09
CA ALA A 264 2.52 14.70 24.38
C ALA A 264 3.50 13.66 23.78
N LEU A 265 4.60 14.14 23.18
CA LEU A 265 5.56 13.32 22.40
C LEU A 265 6.90 13.05 23.10
N ASN A 266 7.15 13.61 24.30
CA ASN A 266 8.15 13.06 25.22
C ASN A 266 7.88 13.53 26.67
N ASP A 267 8.38 12.80 27.67
CA ASP A 267 8.04 12.96 29.09
C ASP A 267 8.42 14.33 29.70
N LEU A 268 7.53 14.90 30.52
CA LEU A 268 7.89 15.97 31.45
C LEU A 268 7.05 15.99 32.75
N GLY A 269 7.68 15.57 33.85
CA GLY A 269 7.18 15.76 35.22
C GLY A 269 6.03 14.83 35.59
N SER A 270 4.80 15.25 35.27
CA SER A 270 3.57 14.47 35.48
C SER A 270 2.67 14.42 34.23
N THR A 271 3.23 14.80 33.07
CA THR A 271 2.67 14.59 31.74
C THR A 271 3.65 13.67 31.04
N GLU A 272 3.22 12.43 30.81
CA GLU A 272 4.03 11.38 30.19
C GLU A 272 3.99 11.49 28.66
N GLU A 273 4.97 10.88 27.99
CA GLU A 273 4.87 10.59 26.55
C GLU A 273 3.64 9.69 26.31
N GLY A 274 2.68 10.18 25.51
CA GLY A 274 1.36 9.55 25.35
C GLY A 274 0.22 10.19 26.15
N ASP A 275 0.49 11.09 27.11
CA ASP A 275 -0.53 11.82 27.86
C ASP A 275 -1.35 12.71 26.90
N SER A 276 -2.68 12.58 26.90
CA SER A 276 -3.52 13.07 25.80
C SER A 276 -4.74 13.87 26.23
N ARG A 277 -5.11 14.85 25.41
CA ARG A 277 -6.16 15.84 25.69
C ARG A 277 -7.11 15.99 24.51
N ALA A 278 -8.40 16.16 24.80
CA ALA A 278 -9.44 16.32 23.80
C ALA A 278 -10.19 17.66 23.98
N HIS A 279 -10.35 18.41 22.89
CA HIS A 279 -11.12 19.65 22.81
C HIS A 279 -12.33 19.47 21.90
N PHE A 280 -13.52 19.86 22.36
CA PHE A 280 -14.78 19.74 21.60
C PHE A 280 -15.32 21.10 21.15
N ARG A 281 -16.02 21.12 20.02
CA ARG A 281 -16.68 22.30 19.43
C ARG A 281 -18.00 21.87 18.78
N LEU A 282 -19.01 22.74 18.82
CA LEU A 282 -20.31 22.52 18.18
C LEU A 282 -20.74 23.77 17.40
N GLY A 283 -21.53 23.59 16.35
CA GLY A 283 -22.11 24.66 15.52
C GLY A 283 -23.44 24.24 14.90
N TYR A 284 -24.13 25.18 14.26
CA TYR A 284 -25.42 24.95 13.60
C TYR A 284 -25.60 25.95 12.46
N GLU A 285 -25.85 25.46 11.24
CA GLU A 285 -26.23 26.26 10.07
C GLU A 285 -27.70 25.98 9.73
N TRP A 286 -28.52 27.02 9.67
CA TRP A 286 -29.98 26.92 9.44
C TRP A 286 -30.36 26.96 7.95
#